data_AF-A0A7V8WBL3-F1
#
_entry.id   AF-A0A7V8WBL3-F1
#
_cell.length_a   1.000
_cell.length_b   1.000
_cell.length_c   1.000
_cell.angle_alpha   90.00
_cell.angle_beta   90.00
_cell.angle_gamma   90.00
#
_symmetry.space_group_name_H-M   'P 1'
#
loop_
_entity.id
_entity.type
_entity.pdbx_description
1 polymer ?
#
loop_
_entity_poly.entity_id
_entity_poly.type
_entity_poly.pdbx_seq_one_letter_code
_entity_poly.pdbx_strand_id
1 'polypeptide(L)'
;MIERAGPTVLVVAGCFGLMLSNALRLPGETLVGIALLLGASVAVPKARLPALVVAITVAGWWWGSARLDALDQSVLGSYVGRSGDVEAVVTGPVRRTRFAMRVPADARRFVDVRVHEPVLLELPIGRSPPQGAVLALRATVVAPRPSENGFDERGWLARRGVHVILRGRGWRVVGRRGGIGGLSDRLREHVARSIAPGLGGERRAVLAGIVLGEDEGLSEELQDSFKAAGLYHLLAVSGQNVAFLAGAVLVLAFLLGISRLTGEVTAIVAIVAYVLAVGWQPSVVRAGVAGVLASLAWLVSRPRDRWHFMALGAALLLAWTPATVFEPGFQLSFAAVAAIFLLVPRLIGVLEGYPFPRWLREALAISIACGVATAPILWLQFGSVPPDSMFPARLSGTRRGFGTSMTRSPVVCSYRSMTSGRSVGTITRSPGMQRSRSAVMEVALEVARSR
;
A
#
# COMPACT_ATOMS: atom_id res chain seq x y z
N MET A 1 -9.38 38.07 -1.52
CA MET A 1 -9.51 36.64 -1.13
C MET A 1 -9.78 35.72 -2.33
N ILE A 2 -10.56 36.16 -3.33
CA ILE A 2 -10.97 35.36 -4.50
C ILE A 2 -9.82 35.02 -5.47
N GLU A 3 -8.87 35.92 -5.72
CA GLU A 3 -7.73 35.65 -6.62
C GLU A 3 -6.75 34.57 -6.13
N ARG A 4 -6.66 34.36 -4.80
CA ARG A 4 -5.78 33.33 -4.21
C ARG A 4 -6.45 31.95 -4.15
N ALA A 5 -7.78 31.89 -4.13
CA ALA A 5 -8.54 30.64 -4.07
C ALA A 5 -8.71 29.96 -5.44
N GLY A 6 -8.53 30.71 -6.54
CA GLY A 6 -8.71 30.22 -7.91
C GLY A 6 -8.06 28.86 -8.18
N PRO A 7 -6.72 28.71 -8.03
CA PRO A 7 -6.04 27.46 -8.36
C PRO A 7 -6.53 26.25 -7.56
N THR A 8 -6.80 26.43 -6.27
CA THR A 8 -7.28 25.36 -5.38
C THR A 8 -8.70 24.95 -5.72
N VAL A 9 -9.58 25.91 -6.03
CA VAL A 9 -10.96 25.64 -6.48
C VAL A 9 -10.96 24.85 -7.79
N LEU A 10 -10.06 25.16 -8.72
CA LEU A 10 -9.92 24.41 -9.98
C LEU A 10 -9.50 22.96 -9.76
N VAL A 11 -8.52 22.72 -8.89
CA VAL A 11 -8.07 21.34 -8.59
C VAL A 11 -9.18 20.55 -7.90
N VAL A 12 -9.90 21.16 -6.96
CA VAL A 12 -11.05 20.53 -6.28
C VAL A 12 -12.18 20.21 -7.27
N ALA A 13 -12.44 21.11 -8.23
CA ALA A 13 -13.40 20.87 -9.30
C ALA A 13 -13.02 19.66 -10.17
N GLY A 14 -11.73 19.52 -10.51
CA GLY A 14 -11.20 18.36 -11.22
C GLY A 14 -11.35 17.06 -10.44
N CYS A 15 -11.03 17.08 -9.14
CA CYS A 15 -11.28 15.94 -8.24
C CYS A 15 -12.77 15.56 -8.22
N PHE A 16 -13.66 16.53 -8.12
CA PHE A 16 -15.10 16.28 -8.13
C PHE A 16 -15.57 15.63 -9.44
N GLY A 17 -15.08 16.12 -10.59
CA GLY A 17 -15.33 15.50 -11.89
C GLY A 17 -14.85 14.05 -11.96
N LEU A 18 -13.63 13.77 -11.51
CA LEU A 18 -13.07 12.42 -11.44
C LEU A 18 -13.85 11.52 -10.48
N MET A 19 -14.37 12.05 -9.36
CA MET A 19 -15.22 11.27 -8.46
C MET A 19 -16.57 10.96 -9.10
N LEU A 20 -17.17 11.94 -9.80
CA LEU A 20 -18.46 11.81 -10.46
C LEU A 20 -18.46 10.72 -11.54
N SER A 21 -17.31 10.49 -12.19
CA SER A 21 -17.17 9.42 -13.19
C SER A 21 -17.41 8.01 -12.63
N ASN A 22 -17.28 7.82 -11.31
CA ASN A 22 -17.60 6.54 -10.67
C ASN A 22 -19.10 6.29 -10.56
N ALA A 23 -19.93 7.35 -10.54
CA ALA A 23 -21.38 7.25 -10.41
C ALA A 23 -22.08 7.27 -11.77
N LEU A 24 -21.63 8.14 -12.67
CA LEU A 24 -22.23 8.32 -14.00
C LEU A 24 -21.12 8.29 -15.06
N ARG A 25 -21.34 7.56 -16.16
CA ARG A 25 -20.39 7.54 -17.29
C ARG A 25 -20.84 8.49 -18.37
N LEU A 26 -19.91 9.28 -18.90
CA LEU A 26 -20.18 10.13 -20.04
C LEU A 26 -19.83 9.43 -21.36
N PRO A 27 -20.67 9.57 -22.40
CA PRO A 27 -20.30 9.16 -23.74
C PRO A 27 -19.15 10.02 -24.28
N GLY A 28 -18.36 9.45 -25.18
CA GLY A 28 -17.15 10.07 -25.75
C GLY A 28 -17.37 11.40 -26.49
N GLU A 29 -18.61 11.72 -26.86
CA GLU A 29 -18.99 12.94 -27.58
C GLU A 29 -18.94 14.23 -26.73
N THR A 30 -18.72 14.10 -25.41
CA THR A 30 -18.69 15.22 -24.45
C THR A 30 -17.51 16.18 -24.62
N LEU A 31 -16.48 15.80 -25.38
CA LEU A 31 -15.35 16.67 -25.73
C LEU A 31 -15.76 17.94 -26.47
N VAL A 32 -16.79 17.86 -27.31
CA VAL A 32 -17.32 19.02 -28.06
C VAL A 32 -17.97 20.03 -27.10
N GLY A 33 -18.70 19.54 -26.09
CA GLY A 33 -19.30 20.37 -25.04
C GLY A 33 -18.25 21.08 -24.18
N ILE A 34 -17.13 20.41 -23.86
CA ILE A 34 -16.01 21.00 -23.11
C ILE A 34 -15.36 22.13 -23.92
N ALA A 35 -15.11 21.91 -25.21
CA ALA A 35 -14.49 22.90 -26.09
C ALA A 35 -15.37 24.17 -26.24
N LEU A 36 -16.70 23.99 -26.35
CA LEU A 36 -17.65 25.10 -26.41
C LEU A 36 -17.71 25.90 -25.11
N LEU A 37 -17.69 25.23 -23.95
CA LEU A 37 -17.66 25.88 -22.64
C LEU A 37 -16.36 26.66 -22.40
N LEU A 38 -15.22 26.11 -22.82
CA LEU A 38 -13.93 26.80 -22.78
C LEU A 38 -13.93 28.03 -23.71
N GLY A 39 -14.48 27.91 -24.92
CA GLY A 39 -14.65 29.04 -25.85
C GLY A 39 -15.52 30.16 -25.26
N ALA A 40 -16.66 29.80 -24.65
CA ALA A 40 -17.55 30.76 -23.99
C ALA A 40 -16.90 31.45 -22.77
N SER A 41 -16.00 30.75 -22.06
CA SER A 41 -15.28 31.30 -20.90
C SER A 41 -14.35 32.46 -21.27
N VAL A 42 -13.75 32.46 -22.46
CA VAL A 42 -12.83 33.51 -22.93
C VAL A 42 -13.58 34.83 -23.19
N ALA A 43 -14.83 34.73 -23.66
CA ALA A 43 -15.66 35.86 -24.10
C ALA A 43 -16.22 36.72 -22.95
N VAL A 44 -16.42 36.16 -21.74
CA VAL A 44 -17.07 36.89 -20.63
C VAL A 44 -16.16 36.94 -19.40
N PRO A 45 -15.49 38.08 -19.11
CA PRO A 45 -14.53 38.20 -18.01
C PRO A 45 -15.09 37.84 -16.64
N LYS A 46 -16.35 38.20 -16.37
CA LYS A 46 -17.05 37.90 -15.10
C LYS A 46 -17.43 36.42 -14.94
N ALA A 47 -17.53 35.67 -16.05
CA ALA A 47 -17.87 34.25 -16.05
C ALA A 47 -16.66 33.33 -16.23
N ARG A 48 -15.44 33.88 -16.38
CA ARG A 48 -14.21 33.10 -16.59
C ARG A 48 -13.98 32.02 -15.55
N LEU A 49 -14.01 32.40 -14.26
CA LEU A 49 -13.72 31.49 -13.17
C LEU A 49 -14.79 30.37 -13.03
N PRO A 50 -16.11 30.67 -12.99
CA PRO A 50 -17.11 29.60 -12.95
C PRO A 50 -17.12 28.74 -14.21
N ALA A 51 -16.93 29.31 -15.41
CA ALA A 51 -16.86 28.53 -16.64
C ALA A 51 -15.64 27.60 -16.67
N LEU A 52 -14.49 28.04 -16.15
CA LEU A 52 -13.28 27.22 -16.06
C LEU A 52 -13.42 26.12 -15.00
N VAL A 53 -14.11 26.38 -13.89
CA VAL A 53 -14.50 25.35 -12.90
C VAL A 53 -15.36 24.27 -13.54
N VAL A 54 -16.39 24.66 -14.30
CA VAL A 54 -17.26 23.72 -15.01
C VAL A 54 -16.45 22.94 -16.05
N ALA A 55 -15.63 23.61 -16.87
CA ALA A 55 -14.81 22.95 -17.89
C ALA A 55 -13.85 21.91 -17.29
N ILE A 56 -13.16 22.23 -16.19
CA ILE A 56 -12.27 21.29 -15.51
C ILE A 56 -13.05 20.12 -14.87
N THR A 57 -14.24 20.38 -14.32
CA THR A 57 -15.10 19.33 -13.77
C THR A 57 -15.53 18.36 -14.86
N VAL A 58 -15.99 18.87 -16.01
CA VAL A 58 -16.42 18.05 -17.15
C VAL A 58 -15.23 17.31 -17.78
N ALA A 59 -14.06 17.95 -17.88
CA ALA A 59 -12.83 17.30 -18.36
C ALA A 59 -12.38 16.17 -17.43
N GLY A 60 -12.41 16.39 -16.11
CA GLY A 60 -12.14 15.35 -15.12
C GLY A 60 -13.15 14.20 -15.20
N TRP A 61 -14.44 14.52 -15.40
CA TRP A 61 -15.49 13.53 -15.56
C TRP A 61 -15.28 12.67 -16.83
N TRP A 62 -15.01 13.31 -17.98
CA TRP A 62 -14.72 12.61 -19.23
C TRP A 62 -13.49 11.70 -19.11
N TRP A 63 -12.37 12.24 -18.59
CA TRP A 63 -11.15 11.44 -18.40
C TRP A 63 -11.40 10.26 -17.46
N GLY A 64 -12.10 10.50 -16.35
CA GLY A 64 -12.47 9.46 -15.40
C GLY A 64 -13.35 8.37 -16.03
N SER A 65 -14.32 8.75 -16.86
CA SER A 65 -15.18 7.79 -17.58
C SER A 65 -14.37 6.97 -18.59
N ALA A 66 -13.57 7.63 -19.43
CA ALA A 66 -12.71 6.95 -20.39
C ALA A 66 -11.73 5.99 -19.70
N ARG A 67 -11.21 6.38 -18.54
CA ARG A 67 -10.29 5.53 -17.76
C ARG A 67 -11.00 4.33 -17.14
N LEU A 68 -12.21 4.50 -16.62
CA LEU A 68 -13.02 3.40 -16.08
C LEU A 68 -13.47 2.44 -17.18
N ASP A 69 -13.87 2.96 -18.35
CA ASP A 69 -14.21 2.13 -19.51
C ASP A 69 -13.01 1.29 -19.98
N ALA A 70 -11.83 1.90 -20.04
CA ALA A 70 -10.60 1.17 -20.33
C ALA A 70 -10.25 0.12 -19.27
N LEU A 71 -10.62 0.36 -18.00
CA LEU A 71 -10.39 -0.61 -16.92
C LEU A 71 -11.40 -1.75 -16.94
N ASP A 72 -12.64 -1.54 -17.40
CA ASP A 72 -13.69 -2.57 -17.41
C ASP A 72 -13.65 -3.51 -18.61
N GLN A 73 -12.89 -3.15 -19.65
CA GLN A 73 -12.69 -4.02 -20.80
C GLN A 73 -11.84 -5.24 -20.41
N SER A 74 -12.45 -6.41 -20.43
CA SER A 74 -11.78 -7.69 -20.22
C SER A 74 -11.98 -8.58 -21.44
N VAL A 75 -10.88 -8.89 -22.13
CA VAL A 75 -10.90 -9.86 -23.24
C VAL A 75 -11.01 -11.27 -22.67
N LEU A 76 -10.31 -11.52 -21.56
CA LEU A 76 -10.27 -12.83 -20.91
C LEU A 76 -11.56 -13.20 -20.19
N GLY A 77 -12.42 -12.22 -19.87
CA GLY A 77 -13.75 -12.47 -19.30
C GLY A 77 -14.60 -13.43 -20.13
N SER A 78 -14.48 -13.39 -21.46
CA SER A 78 -15.17 -14.32 -22.38
C SER A 78 -14.63 -15.76 -22.34
N TYR A 79 -13.45 -15.96 -21.75
CA TYR A 79 -12.77 -17.26 -21.66
C TYR A 79 -12.89 -17.91 -20.28
N VAL A 80 -13.69 -17.35 -19.36
CA VAL A 80 -13.91 -17.93 -18.02
C VAL A 80 -14.37 -19.39 -18.13
N GLY A 81 -13.71 -20.27 -17.37
CA GLY A 81 -13.91 -21.72 -17.39
C GLY A 81 -13.04 -22.47 -18.40
N ARG A 82 -12.37 -21.77 -19.33
CA ARG A 82 -11.47 -22.39 -20.31
C ARG A 82 -10.04 -22.49 -19.76
N SER A 83 -9.33 -23.51 -20.21
CA SER A 83 -7.91 -23.69 -19.94
C SER A 83 -7.11 -23.49 -21.22
N GLY A 84 -5.98 -22.81 -21.11
CA GLY A 84 -5.13 -22.52 -22.27
C GLY A 84 -3.69 -22.20 -21.85
N ASP A 85 -2.81 -22.14 -22.85
CA ASP A 85 -1.44 -21.70 -22.66
C ASP A 85 -1.41 -20.17 -22.56
N VAL A 86 -0.73 -19.65 -21.55
CA VAL A 86 -0.70 -18.23 -21.20
C VAL A 86 0.72 -17.76 -21.05
N GLU A 87 1.01 -16.61 -21.64
CA GLU A 87 2.21 -15.83 -21.32
C GLU A 87 1.81 -14.62 -20.48
N ALA A 88 2.33 -14.55 -19.26
CA ALA A 88 2.03 -13.47 -18.31
C ALA A 88 3.31 -12.91 -17.70
N VAL A 89 3.37 -11.60 -17.53
CA VAL A 89 4.51 -10.91 -16.93
C VAL A 89 4.21 -10.57 -15.48
N VAL A 90 5.09 -10.97 -14.57
CA VAL A 90 4.94 -10.63 -13.15
C VAL A 90 5.13 -9.13 -12.94
N THR A 91 4.10 -8.43 -12.46
CA THR A 91 4.10 -6.97 -12.33
C THR A 91 4.39 -6.48 -10.91
N GLY A 92 4.08 -7.28 -9.90
CA GLY A 92 4.19 -6.91 -8.48
C GLY A 92 4.73 -8.02 -7.59
N PRO A 93 4.83 -7.77 -6.27
CA PRO A 93 5.31 -8.74 -5.30
C PRO A 93 4.32 -9.90 -5.14
N VAL A 94 4.85 -11.09 -4.88
CA VAL A 94 4.06 -12.30 -4.65
C VAL A 94 3.49 -12.28 -3.25
N ARG A 95 2.18 -12.53 -3.12
CA ARG A 95 1.51 -12.68 -1.82
C ARG A 95 1.30 -14.17 -1.55
N ARG A 96 1.90 -14.68 -0.49
CA ARG A 96 1.67 -16.07 -0.06
C ARG A 96 0.43 -16.16 0.82
N THR A 97 -0.44 -17.11 0.49
CA THR A 97 -1.55 -17.54 1.35
C THR A 97 -1.29 -18.96 1.82
N ARG A 98 -2.14 -19.47 2.75
CA ARG A 98 -2.02 -20.85 3.26
C ARG A 98 -2.13 -21.93 2.18
N PHE A 99 -2.74 -21.64 1.03
CA PHE A 99 -3.05 -22.64 0.00
C PHE A 99 -2.45 -22.33 -1.38
N ALA A 100 -2.12 -21.07 -1.66
CA ALA A 100 -1.62 -20.63 -2.95
C ALA A 100 -0.75 -19.38 -2.88
N MET A 101 0.07 -19.18 -3.89
CA MET A 101 0.75 -17.91 -4.16
C MET A 101 -0.10 -17.09 -5.12
N ARG A 102 -0.44 -15.85 -4.73
CA ARG A 102 -1.18 -14.90 -5.55
C ARG A 102 -0.20 -13.88 -6.12
N VAL A 103 -0.04 -13.91 -7.43
CA VAL A 103 0.97 -13.12 -8.13
C VAL A 103 0.26 -12.15 -9.08
N PRO A 104 0.34 -10.83 -8.85
CA PRO A 104 -0.16 -9.86 -9.82
C PRO A 104 0.70 -9.94 -11.09
N ALA A 105 0.03 -10.11 -12.22
CA ALA A 105 0.68 -10.24 -13.52
C ALA A 105 -0.11 -9.48 -14.60
N ASP A 106 0.48 -9.39 -15.77
CA ASP A 106 -0.13 -8.82 -16.97
C ASP A 106 -0.08 -9.89 -18.07
N ALA A 107 -1.25 -10.35 -18.49
CA ALA A 107 -1.39 -11.36 -19.51
C ALA A 107 -1.09 -10.75 -20.89
N ARG A 108 -0.07 -11.27 -21.57
CA ARG A 108 0.37 -10.84 -22.90
C ARG A 108 -0.22 -11.67 -24.03
N ARG A 109 -0.48 -12.95 -23.74
CA ARG A 109 -1.01 -13.90 -24.70
C ARG A 109 -1.84 -14.95 -23.98
N PHE A 110 -3.00 -15.27 -24.54
CA PHE A 110 -3.82 -16.40 -24.12
C PHE A 110 -4.17 -17.21 -25.38
N VAL A 111 -3.64 -18.44 -25.45
CA VAL A 111 -3.71 -19.28 -26.65
C VAL A 111 -3.13 -18.51 -27.85
N ASP A 112 -3.94 -18.11 -28.83
CA ASP A 112 -3.50 -17.35 -30.02
C ASP A 112 -3.91 -15.89 -30.01
N VAL A 113 -4.56 -15.43 -28.94
CA VAL A 113 -4.98 -14.04 -28.79
C VAL A 113 -3.92 -13.27 -28.03
N ARG A 114 -3.45 -12.16 -28.60
CA ARG A 114 -2.66 -11.17 -27.87
C ARG A 114 -3.59 -10.38 -26.97
N VAL A 115 -3.27 -10.37 -25.69
CA VAL A 115 -4.02 -9.67 -24.66
C VAL A 115 -3.06 -8.73 -23.95
N HIS A 116 -3.55 -7.63 -23.39
CA HIS A 116 -2.79 -6.80 -22.46
C HIS A 116 -3.74 -6.41 -21.33
N GLU A 117 -3.90 -7.33 -20.40
CA GLU A 117 -4.88 -7.22 -19.32
C GLU A 117 -4.21 -7.61 -17.99
N PRO A 118 -4.38 -6.81 -16.93
CA PRO A 118 -3.87 -7.18 -15.63
C PRO A 118 -4.67 -8.37 -15.09
N VAL A 119 -3.97 -9.41 -14.67
CA VAL A 119 -4.53 -10.66 -14.17
C VAL A 119 -3.91 -11.03 -12.84
N LEU A 120 -4.64 -11.80 -12.03
CA LEU A 120 -4.07 -12.40 -10.82
C LEU A 120 -3.73 -13.86 -11.10
N LEU A 121 -2.46 -14.23 -11.04
CA LEU A 121 -2.05 -15.63 -11.13
C LEU A 121 -2.23 -16.29 -9.76
N GLU A 122 -2.84 -17.46 -9.73
CA GLU A 122 -2.90 -18.33 -8.56
C GLU A 122 -2.06 -19.58 -8.84
N LEU A 123 -0.92 -19.67 -8.16
CA LEU A 123 0.08 -20.73 -8.33
C LEU A 123 0.18 -21.59 -7.07
N PRO A 124 0.54 -22.89 -7.17
CA PRO A 124 0.79 -23.71 -6.01
C PRO A 124 1.95 -23.17 -5.18
N ILE A 125 1.92 -23.45 -3.87
CA ILE A 125 3.00 -23.05 -2.97
C ILE A 125 4.31 -23.70 -3.43
N GLY A 126 5.35 -22.90 -3.59
CA GLY A 126 6.64 -23.37 -4.06
C GLY A 126 7.61 -22.22 -4.31
N ARG A 127 8.44 -22.38 -5.34
CA ARG A 127 9.37 -21.33 -5.76
C ARG A 127 8.58 -20.10 -6.19
N SER A 128 8.93 -18.94 -5.64
CA SER A 128 8.32 -17.69 -6.06
C SER A 128 8.87 -17.26 -7.42
N PRO A 129 8.01 -16.88 -8.39
CA PRO A 129 8.49 -16.32 -9.64
C PRO A 129 9.11 -14.94 -9.40
N PRO A 130 10.29 -14.64 -9.96
CA PRO A 130 10.91 -13.35 -9.78
C PRO A 130 10.07 -12.24 -10.41
N GLN A 131 10.04 -11.06 -9.78
CA GLN A 131 9.34 -9.90 -10.33
C GLN A 131 9.94 -9.52 -11.70
N GLY A 132 9.08 -9.18 -12.65
CA GLY A 132 9.48 -8.86 -14.02
C GLY A 132 9.73 -10.06 -14.92
N ALA A 133 9.65 -11.29 -14.41
CA ALA A 133 9.73 -12.48 -15.24
C ALA A 133 8.53 -12.61 -16.18
N VAL A 134 8.80 -13.02 -17.41
CA VAL A 134 7.78 -13.48 -18.36
C VAL A 134 7.60 -14.96 -18.11
N LEU A 135 6.42 -15.34 -17.62
CA LEU A 135 6.04 -16.71 -17.31
C LEU A 135 5.21 -17.29 -18.45
N ALA A 136 5.57 -18.48 -18.91
CA ALA A 136 4.69 -19.32 -19.70
C ALA A 136 4.12 -20.42 -18.80
N LEU A 137 2.80 -20.54 -18.78
CA LEU A 137 2.08 -21.54 -18.00
C LEU A 137 0.78 -21.95 -18.68
N ARG A 138 0.32 -23.16 -18.39
CA ARG A 138 -1.05 -23.57 -18.69
C ARG A 138 -1.94 -23.19 -17.52
N ALA A 139 -2.92 -22.35 -17.76
CA ALA A 139 -3.80 -21.82 -16.72
C ALA A 139 -5.27 -21.93 -17.12
N THR A 140 -6.12 -22.14 -16.12
CA THR A 140 -7.57 -22.03 -16.26
C THR A 140 -8.01 -20.62 -15.87
N VAL A 141 -8.84 -20.00 -16.71
CA VAL A 141 -9.43 -18.70 -16.42
C VAL A 141 -10.58 -18.88 -15.45
N VAL A 142 -10.52 -18.23 -14.30
CA VAL A 142 -11.51 -18.32 -13.23
C VAL A 142 -12.02 -16.91 -12.90
N ALA A 143 -13.33 -16.77 -12.71
CA ALA A 143 -13.91 -15.51 -12.24
C ALA A 143 -13.55 -15.26 -10.76
N PRO A 144 -13.30 -14.00 -10.36
CA PRO A 144 -13.15 -13.61 -8.96
C PRO A 144 -14.34 -14.06 -8.11
N ARG A 145 -14.08 -14.42 -6.84
CA ARG A 145 -15.13 -14.87 -5.93
C ARG A 145 -16.06 -13.71 -5.56
N PRO A 146 -17.37 -13.95 -5.45
CA PRO A 146 -18.30 -12.96 -4.91
C PRO A 146 -18.06 -12.75 -3.41
N SER A 147 -18.67 -11.69 -2.84
CA SER A 147 -18.55 -11.32 -1.44
C SER A 147 -19.22 -12.37 -0.51
N GLU A 148 -18.46 -13.36 -0.03
CA GLU A 148 -19.00 -14.36 0.92
C GLU A 148 -18.73 -14.01 2.40
N ASN A 149 -17.67 -13.25 2.71
CA ASN A 149 -17.22 -13.00 4.10
C ASN A 149 -16.99 -11.52 4.42
N GLY A 150 -17.84 -10.62 3.91
CA GLY A 150 -17.74 -9.16 4.14
C GLY A 150 -16.67 -8.43 3.31
N PHE A 151 -15.69 -9.15 2.74
CA PHE A 151 -14.76 -8.58 1.75
C PHE A 151 -15.24 -8.87 0.32
N ASP A 152 -15.58 -7.82 -0.42
CA ASP A 152 -15.89 -7.89 -1.85
C ASP A 152 -14.59 -7.96 -2.66
N GLU A 153 -14.09 -9.17 -2.85
CA GLU A 153 -12.88 -9.44 -3.63
C GLU A 153 -13.06 -9.07 -5.11
N ARG A 154 -14.23 -9.36 -5.69
CA ARG A 154 -14.53 -9.05 -7.09
C ARG A 154 -14.48 -7.55 -7.33
N GLY A 155 -15.17 -6.75 -6.50
CA GLY A 155 -15.11 -5.30 -6.60
C GLY A 155 -13.69 -4.76 -6.35
N TRP A 156 -12.95 -5.34 -5.39
CA TRP A 156 -11.58 -4.92 -5.13
C TRP A 156 -10.62 -5.18 -6.29
N LEU A 157 -10.73 -6.33 -6.97
CA LEU A 157 -9.95 -6.65 -8.16
C LEU A 157 -10.38 -5.84 -9.38
N ALA A 158 -11.68 -5.67 -9.60
CA ALA A 158 -12.23 -4.88 -10.71
C ALA A 158 -11.74 -3.42 -10.66
N ARG A 159 -11.67 -2.82 -9.47
CA ARG A 159 -11.10 -1.47 -9.28
C ARG A 159 -9.63 -1.35 -9.72
N ARG A 160 -8.92 -2.46 -9.85
CA ARG A 160 -7.53 -2.54 -10.34
C ARG A 160 -7.44 -2.99 -11.80
N GLY A 161 -8.58 -3.13 -12.49
CA GLY A 161 -8.68 -3.66 -13.84
C GLY A 161 -8.52 -5.18 -13.92
N VAL A 162 -8.43 -5.88 -12.77
CA VAL A 162 -8.26 -7.34 -12.74
C VAL A 162 -9.63 -7.99 -12.74
N HIS A 163 -10.03 -8.55 -13.87
CA HIS A 163 -11.34 -9.20 -14.02
C HIS A 163 -11.29 -10.72 -13.95
N VAL A 164 -10.11 -11.30 -14.12
CA VAL A 164 -9.92 -12.74 -14.14
C VAL A 164 -8.74 -13.19 -13.27
N ILE A 165 -8.88 -14.38 -12.71
CA ILE A 165 -7.83 -15.10 -11.99
C ILE A 165 -7.36 -16.24 -12.88
N LEU A 166 -6.06 -16.36 -13.11
CA LEU A 166 -5.48 -17.46 -13.86
C LEU A 166 -4.89 -18.48 -12.90
N ARG A 167 -5.54 -19.63 -12.78
CA ARG A 167 -5.08 -20.71 -11.90
C ARG A 167 -4.18 -21.66 -12.69
N GLY A 168 -2.89 -21.68 -12.35
CA GLY A 168 -1.87 -22.52 -13.00
C GLY A 168 -1.34 -23.60 -12.07
N ARG A 169 -0.95 -24.75 -12.61
CA ARG A 169 -0.30 -25.84 -11.85
C ARG A 169 1.22 -25.82 -11.90
N GLY A 170 1.79 -25.18 -12.92
CA GLY A 170 3.22 -25.08 -13.13
C GLY A 170 3.55 -23.93 -14.07
N TRP A 171 4.77 -23.42 -14.00
CA TRP A 171 5.21 -22.26 -14.76
C TRP A 171 6.67 -22.41 -15.18
N ARG A 172 7.03 -21.78 -16.30
CA ARG A 172 8.41 -21.69 -16.80
C ARG A 172 8.74 -20.24 -17.13
N VAL A 173 9.94 -19.79 -16.78
CA VAL A 173 10.43 -18.47 -17.21
C VAL A 173 10.84 -18.55 -18.67
N VAL A 174 10.27 -17.68 -19.50
CA VAL A 174 10.60 -17.56 -20.92
C VAL A 174 11.36 -16.27 -21.22
N GLY A 175 11.35 -15.30 -20.30
CA GLY A 175 12.11 -14.07 -20.45
C GLY A 175 11.98 -13.12 -19.27
N ARG A 176 12.43 -11.88 -19.48
CA ARG A 176 12.28 -10.76 -18.54
C ARG A 176 11.69 -9.55 -19.27
N ARG A 177 10.90 -8.74 -18.57
CA ARG A 177 10.32 -7.52 -19.15
C ARG A 177 11.38 -6.44 -19.36
N GLY A 178 11.23 -5.66 -20.44
CA GLY A 178 12.03 -4.47 -20.72
C GLY A 178 11.37 -3.17 -20.26
N GLY A 179 11.94 -2.03 -20.65
CA GLY A 179 11.40 -0.68 -20.38
C GLY A 179 11.54 -0.22 -18.92
N ILE A 180 10.69 0.73 -18.52
CA ILE A 180 10.67 1.30 -17.15
C ILE A 180 10.41 0.20 -16.10
N GLY A 181 9.55 -0.78 -16.44
CA GLY A 181 9.34 -1.97 -15.60
C GLY A 181 10.62 -2.77 -15.41
N GLY A 182 11.38 -3.03 -16.47
CA GLY A 182 12.67 -3.72 -16.36
C GLY A 182 13.71 -2.92 -15.57
N LEU A 183 13.71 -1.59 -15.67
CA LEU A 183 14.56 -0.73 -14.82
C LEU A 183 14.18 -0.86 -13.35
N SER A 184 12.88 -0.86 -13.02
CA SER A 184 12.40 -1.05 -11.65
C SER A 184 12.84 -2.40 -11.07
N ASP A 185 12.82 -3.46 -11.87
CA ASP A 185 13.27 -4.79 -11.44
C ASP A 185 14.77 -4.83 -11.18
N ARG A 186 15.57 -4.19 -12.04
CA ARG A 186 17.03 -4.07 -11.85
C ARG A 186 17.38 -3.25 -10.62
N LEU A 187 16.70 -2.13 -10.40
CA LEU A 187 16.85 -1.31 -9.20
C LEU A 187 16.53 -2.12 -7.95
N ARG A 188 15.41 -2.85 -7.96
CA ARG A 188 15.08 -3.77 -6.87
C ARG A 188 16.17 -4.80 -6.64
N GLU A 189 16.59 -5.53 -7.67
CA GLU A 189 17.64 -6.56 -7.56
C GLU A 189 18.96 -5.97 -7.05
N HIS A 190 19.25 -4.71 -7.39
CA HIS A 190 20.43 -4.00 -6.89
C HIS A 190 20.29 -3.64 -5.40
N VAL A 191 19.14 -3.09 -4.99
CA VAL A 191 18.85 -2.78 -3.59
C VAL A 191 18.85 -4.07 -2.74
N ALA A 192 18.17 -5.13 -3.19
CA ALA A 192 18.10 -6.41 -2.51
C ALA A 192 19.48 -7.09 -2.36
N ARG A 193 20.40 -6.89 -3.30
CA ARG A 193 21.80 -7.35 -3.19
C ARG A 193 22.64 -6.48 -2.27
N SER A 194 22.39 -5.18 -2.24
CA SER A 194 23.11 -4.22 -1.41
C SER A 194 22.65 -4.25 0.05
N ILE A 195 21.42 -4.71 0.30
CA ILE A 195 20.92 -4.93 1.66
C ILE A 195 21.70 -6.08 2.30
N ALA A 196 22.50 -5.70 3.29
CA ALA A 196 23.18 -6.56 4.25
C ALA A 196 23.99 -7.72 3.63
N PRO A 197 25.10 -7.43 2.94
CA PRO A 197 25.99 -8.45 2.37
C PRO A 197 26.56 -9.44 3.40
N GLY A 198 26.43 -9.17 4.71
CA GLY A 198 26.85 -10.05 5.81
C GLY A 198 25.72 -10.70 6.62
N LEU A 199 24.45 -10.45 6.32
CA LEU A 199 23.32 -11.11 7.02
C LEU A 199 22.82 -12.31 6.20
N GLY A 200 22.90 -13.50 6.80
CA GLY A 200 22.30 -14.73 6.26
C GLY A 200 20.96 -15.07 6.91
N GLY A 201 20.14 -15.87 6.20
CA GLY A 201 18.91 -16.46 6.72
C GLY A 201 17.78 -15.46 7.02
N GLU A 202 17.05 -15.70 8.11
CA GLU A 202 15.85 -14.95 8.49
C GLU A 202 16.10 -13.45 8.73
N ARG A 203 17.28 -13.06 9.23
CA ARG A 203 17.60 -11.64 9.48
C ARG A 203 17.60 -10.80 8.21
N ARG A 204 18.10 -11.37 7.11
CA ARG A 204 18.04 -10.73 5.79
C ARG A 204 16.61 -10.63 5.30
N ALA A 205 15.80 -11.66 5.51
CA ALA A 205 14.38 -11.66 5.14
C ALA A 205 13.58 -10.61 5.92
N VAL A 206 13.85 -10.42 7.22
CA VAL A 206 13.22 -9.35 8.01
C VAL A 206 13.59 -7.97 7.48
N LEU A 207 14.87 -7.73 7.21
CA LEU A 207 15.32 -6.44 6.70
C LEU A 207 14.79 -6.15 5.28
N ALA A 208 14.77 -7.16 4.42
CA ALA A 208 14.14 -7.09 3.10
C ALA A 208 12.62 -6.86 3.22
N GLY A 209 11.95 -7.48 4.18
CA GLY A 209 10.54 -7.21 4.48
C GLY A 209 10.27 -5.78 4.89
N ILE A 210 11.08 -5.23 5.78
CA ILE A 210 10.93 -3.85 6.24
C ILE A 210 11.21 -2.85 5.10
N VAL A 211 12.26 -3.06 4.30
CA VAL A 211 12.71 -2.09 3.28
C VAL A 211 11.99 -2.27 1.94
N LEU A 212 11.83 -3.50 1.47
CA LEU A 212 11.28 -3.83 0.16
C LEU A 212 9.84 -4.36 0.22
N GLY A 213 9.33 -4.68 1.42
CA GLY A 213 7.96 -5.17 1.62
C GLY A 213 7.82 -6.63 1.26
N GLU A 214 8.92 -7.36 1.26
CA GLU A 214 9.01 -8.77 0.92
C GLU A 214 8.74 -9.62 2.16
N ASP A 215 7.67 -10.40 2.13
CA ASP A 215 7.43 -11.47 3.10
C ASP A 215 8.14 -12.78 2.71
N GLU A 216 8.82 -12.79 1.54
CA GLU A 216 9.59 -13.92 1.03
C GLU A 216 10.82 -14.20 1.92
N GLY A 217 10.74 -15.30 2.68
CA GLY A 217 11.84 -15.78 3.52
C GLY A 217 11.58 -15.66 5.03
N LEU A 218 10.45 -15.09 5.44
CA LEU A 218 10.00 -15.10 6.84
C LEU A 218 9.33 -16.45 7.15
N SER A 219 9.82 -17.15 8.19
CA SER A 219 9.15 -18.34 8.73
C SER A 219 7.76 -18.00 9.28
N GLU A 220 6.82 -18.95 9.23
CA GLU A 220 5.46 -18.75 9.75
C GLU A 220 5.49 -18.37 11.24
N GLU A 221 6.38 -18.99 12.03
CA GLU A 221 6.59 -18.70 13.45
C GLU A 221 6.99 -17.23 13.70
N LEU A 222 7.86 -16.69 12.84
CA LEU A 222 8.29 -15.30 12.93
C LEU A 222 7.15 -14.36 12.54
N GLN A 223 6.41 -14.66 11.47
CA GLN A 223 5.24 -13.87 11.08
C GLN A 223 4.18 -13.85 12.20
N ASP A 224 3.94 -14.98 12.85
CA ASP A 224 2.99 -15.08 13.95
C ASP A 224 3.48 -14.35 15.20
N SER A 225 4.78 -14.32 15.44
CA SER A 225 5.39 -13.48 16.49
C SER A 225 5.20 -11.99 16.21
N PHE A 226 5.37 -11.55 14.96
CA PHE A 226 5.09 -10.16 14.56
C PHE A 226 3.61 -9.79 14.66
N LYS A 227 2.69 -10.74 14.33
CA LYS A 227 1.24 -10.55 14.54
C LYS A 227 0.90 -10.46 16.01
N ALA A 228 1.44 -11.34 16.85
CA ALA A 228 1.22 -11.35 18.29
C ALA A 228 1.73 -10.08 18.97
N ALA A 229 2.84 -9.51 18.48
CA ALA A 229 3.37 -8.24 18.92
C ALA A 229 2.62 -7.01 18.35
N GLY A 230 1.65 -7.21 17.45
CA GLY A 230 0.96 -6.13 16.74
C GLY A 230 1.85 -5.39 15.72
N LEU A 231 3.09 -5.84 15.49
CA LEU A 231 4.10 -5.22 14.65
C LEU A 231 4.08 -5.69 13.19
N TYR A 232 3.14 -6.55 12.82
CA TYR A 232 3.02 -7.07 11.45
C TYR A 232 2.92 -5.96 10.38
N HIS A 233 2.34 -4.81 10.73
CA HIS A 233 2.24 -3.65 9.85
C HIS A 233 3.61 -3.04 9.47
N LEU A 234 4.68 -3.31 10.22
CA LEU A 234 6.04 -2.88 9.89
C LEU A 234 6.70 -3.74 8.80
N LEU A 235 6.23 -4.98 8.62
CA LEU A 235 6.71 -5.89 7.56
C LEU A 235 6.07 -5.56 6.19
N ALA A 236 4.99 -4.79 6.18
CA ALA A 236 4.44 -4.21 4.96
C ALA A 236 5.10 -2.85 4.74
N VAL A 237 5.67 -2.58 3.56
CA VAL A 237 6.21 -1.25 3.27
C VAL A 237 5.12 -0.20 3.47
N SER A 238 5.36 0.66 4.44
CA SER A 238 4.47 1.76 4.80
C SER A 238 5.00 3.07 4.18
N GLY A 239 4.11 4.07 4.10
CA GLY A 239 4.50 5.42 3.66
C GLY A 239 5.56 6.06 4.56
N GLN A 240 5.74 5.56 5.78
CA GLN A 240 6.78 6.01 6.70
C GLN A 240 8.19 5.73 6.17
N ASN A 241 8.39 4.61 5.46
CA ASN A 241 9.68 4.30 4.86
C ASN A 241 10.07 5.34 3.78
N VAL A 242 9.08 5.82 3.01
CA VAL A 242 9.28 6.88 2.03
C VAL A 242 9.65 8.20 2.73
N ALA A 243 8.96 8.52 3.83
CA ALA A 243 9.25 9.72 4.62
C ALA A 243 10.64 9.68 5.26
N PHE A 244 11.05 8.53 5.81
CA PHE A 244 12.39 8.33 6.37
C PHE A 244 13.48 8.43 5.31
N LEU A 245 13.27 7.84 4.13
CA LEU A 245 14.21 7.97 3.02
C LEU A 245 14.37 9.44 2.61
N ALA A 246 13.26 10.14 2.39
CA ALA A 246 13.28 11.55 2.01
C ALA A 246 13.99 12.41 3.08
N GLY A 247 13.64 12.22 4.35
CA GLY A 247 14.26 12.93 5.47
C GLY A 247 15.75 12.66 5.60
N ALA A 248 16.18 11.40 5.47
CA ALA A 248 17.60 11.02 5.53
C ALA A 248 18.41 11.67 4.39
N VAL A 249 17.88 11.68 3.17
CA VAL A 249 18.54 12.33 2.03
C VAL A 249 18.69 13.84 2.26
N LEU A 250 17.64 14.49 2.76
CA LEU A 250 17.67 15.93 3.06
C LEU A 250 18.64 16.28 4.20
N VAL A 251 18.65 15.49 5.27
CA VAL A 251 19.59 15.66 6.39
C VAL A 251 21.03 15.45 5.91
N LEU A 252 21.28 14.43 5.10
CA LEU A 252 22.61 14.19 4.56
C LEU A 252 23.07 15.31 3.62
N ALA A 253 22.18 15.80 2.74
CA ALA A 253 22.47 16.95 1.90
C ALA A 253 22.81 18.20 2.73
N PHE A 254 22.09 18.42 3.83
CA PHE A 254 22.37 19.51 4.78
C PHE A 254 23.74 19.33 5.46
N LEU A 255 24.06 18.13 5.95
CA LEU A 255 25.34 17.84 6.61
C LEU A 255 26.54 17.98 5.65
N LEU A 256 26.35 17.65 4.38
CA LEU A 256 27.38 17.78 3.33
C LEU A 256 27.51 19.20 2.77
N GLY A 257 26.73 20.16 3.26
CA GLY A 257 26.74 21.54 2.77
C GLY A 257 26.24 21.70 1.32
N ILE A 258 25.51 20.70 0.81
CA ILE A 258 24.96 20.73 -0.55
C ILE A 258 23.87 21.81 -0.62
N SER A 259 23.79 22.49 -1.78
CA SER A 259 22.76 23.50 -1.99
C SER A 259 21.36 22.92 -1.74
N ARG A 260 20.49 23.70 -1.10
CA ARG A 260 19.14 23.27 -0.73
C ARG A 260 18.31 22.81 -1.94
N LEU A 261 18.53 23.42 -3.11
CA LEU A 261 17.92 23.02 -4.38
C LEU A 261 18.37 21.61 -4.78
N THR A 262 19.68 21.35 -4.76
CA THR A 262 20.25 20.04 -5.10
C THR A 262 19.79 18.98 -4.10
N GLY A 263 19.69 19.31 -2.81
CA GLY A 263 19.18 18.40 -1.78
C GLY A 263 17.75 17.94 -2.04
N GLU A 264 16.84 18.87 -2.35
CA GLU A 264 15.45 18.55 -2.64
C GLU A 264 15.27 17.81 -3.98
N VAL A 265 16.02 18.19 -5.02
CA VAL A 265 16.04 17.43 -6.29
C VAL A 265 16.53 16.01 -6.06
N THR A 266 17.57 15.83 -5.25
CA THR A 266 18.09 14.50 -4.89
C THR A 266 17.05 13.71 -4.08
N ALA A 267 16.31 14.35 -3.17
CA ALA A 267 15.21 13.71 -2.44
C ALA A 267 14.08 13.26 -3.37
N ILE A 268 13.67 14.09 -4.33
CA ILE A 268 12.66 13.72 -5.35
C ILE A 268 13.13 12.50 -6.15
N VAL A 269 14.38 12.53 -6.63
CA VAL A 269 14.97 11.40 -7.39
C VAL A 269 15.02 10.15 -6.52
N ALA A 270 15.43 10.25 -5.26
CA ALA A 270 15.50 9.13 -4.33
C ALA A 270 14.10 8.53 -4.04
N ILE A 271 13.08 9.38 -3.84
CA ILE A 271 11.70 8.94 -3.64
C ILE A 271 11.20 8.20 -4.88
N VAL A 272 11.39 8.76 -6.08
CA VAL A 272 10.96 8.11 -7.34
C VAL A 272 11.69 6.79 -7.54
N ALA A 273 13.01 6.75 -7.31
CA ALA A 273 13.80 5.52 -7.40
C ALA A 273 13.31 4.45 -6.41
N TYR A 274 12.95 4.85 -5.17
CA TYR A 274 12.43 3.94 -4.16
C TYR A 274 11.03 3.43 -4.48
N VAL A 275 10.12 4.29 -4.95
CA VAL A 275 8.79 3.87 -5.41
C VAL A 275 8.90 2.87 -6.55
N LEU A 276 9.83 3.09 -7.50
CA LEU A 276 10.12 2.12 -8.56
C LEU A 276 10.70 0.82 -7.98
N ALA A 277 11.67 0.89 -7.08
CA ALA A 277 12.31 -0.28 -6.48
C ALA A 277 11.33 -1.14 -5.65
N VAL A 278 10.45 -0.54 -4.86
CA VAL A 278 9.41 -1.25 -4.07
C VAL A 278 8.22 -1.67 -4.93
N GLY A 279 8.07 -1.09 -6.12
CA GLY A 279 7.02 -1.41 -7.07
C GLY A 279 5.70 -0.69 -6.75
N TRP A 280 4.72 -0.93 -7.61
CA TRP A 280 3.43 -0.23 -7.65
C TRP A 280 2.47 -0.65 -6.53
N GLN A 281 2.87 -0.44 -5.28
CA GLN A 281 2.00 -0.62 -4.12
C GLN A 281 1.22 0.67 -3.84
N PRO A 282 -0.11 0.65 -3.68
CA PRO A 282 -0.92 1.86 -3.49
C PRO A 282 -0.44 2.75 -2.33
N SER A 283 -0.01 2.15 -1.21
CA SER A 283 0.52 2.89 -0.06
C SER A 283 1.78 3.68 -0.39
N VAL A 284 2.73 3.04 -1.10
CA VAL A 284 4.03 3.61 -1.47
C VAL A 284 3.86 4.70 -2.53
N VAL A 285 2.97 4.50 -3.51
CA VAL A 285 2.66 5.50 -4.53
C VAL A 285 2.06 6.76 -3.89
N ARG A 286 1.10 6.62 -2.96
CA ARG A 286 0.53 7.77 -2.24
C ARG A 286 1.58 8.54 -1.46
N ALA A 287 2.42 7.84 -0.71
CA ALA A 287 3.50 8.46 0.06
C ALA A 287 4.55 9.13 -0.86
N GLY A 288 4.87 8.51 -2.00
CA GLY A 288 5.74 9.07 -3.02
C GLY A 288 5.18 10.36 -3.62
N VAL A 289 3.90 10.37 -4.01
CA VAL A 289 3.21 11.57 -4.50
C VAL A 289 3.23 12.68 -3.44
N ALA A 290 2.90 12.35 -2.19
CA ALA A 290 2.94 13.33 -1.09
C ALA A 290 4.36 13.89 -0.86
N GLY A 291 5.38 13.03 -0.88
CA GLY A 291 6.78 13.43 -0.71
C GLY A 291 7.28 14.32 -1.84
N VAL A 292 7.01 13.96 -3.10
CA VAL A 292 7.39 14.77 -4.27
C VAL A 292 6.68 16.12 -4.25
N LEU A 293 5.38 16.14 -3.95
CA LEU A 293 4.63 17.39 -3.84
C LEU A 293 5.13 18.27 -2.70
N ALA A 294 5.51 17.68 -1.56
CA ALA A 294 6.10 18.42 -0.44
C ALA A 294 7.45 19.04 -0.83
N SER A 295 8.35 18.29 -1.48
CA SER A 295 9.63 18.84 -1.97
C SER A 295 9.42 19.94 -3.01
N LEU A 296 8.50 19.75 -3.96
CA LEU A 296 8.16 20.78 -4.94
C LEU A 296 7.56 22.04 -4.29
N ALA A 297 6.72 21.88 -3.27
CA ALA A 297 6.15 23.01 -2.51
C ALA A 297 7.24 23.87 -1.88
N TRP A 298 8.29 23.23 -1.38
CA TRP A 298 9.47 23.88 -0.83
C TRP A 298 10.28 24.59 -1.90
N LEU A 299 10.58 23.97 -3.05
CA LEU A 299 11.31 24.61 -4.16
C LEU A 299 10.60 25.88 -4.65
N VAL A 300 9.29 25.81 -4.81
CA VAL A 300 8.49 26.91 -5.37
C VAL A 300 8.28 28.04 -4.35
N SER A 301 8.80 27.91 -3.13
CA SER A 301 8.67 28.91 -2.05
C SER A 301 7.22 29.36 -1.84
N ARG A 302 6.26 28.44 -2.09
CA ARG A 302 4.82 28.61 -1.79
C ARG A 302 4.38 27.69 -0.65
N PRO A 303 4.97 27.81 0.56
CA PRO A 303 4.69 26.92 1.69
C PRO A 303 3.29 27.08 2.32
N ARG A 304 2.36 27.85 1.73
CA ARG A 304 1.15 28.31 2.44
C ARG A 304 -0.16 27.64 2.07
N ASP A 305 -0.29 26.95 0.93
CA ASP A 305 -1.56 26.30 0.59
C ASP A 305 -1.48 24.78 0.72
N ARG A 306 -1.35 24.32 1.97
CA ARG A 306 -1.36 22.88 2.33
C ARG A 306 -2.58 22.13 1.77
N TRP A 307 -3.71 22.82 1.61
CA TRP A 307 -4.93 22.28 1.01
C TRP A 307 -4.80 22.10 -0.50
N HIS A 308 -4.11 23.02 -1.18
CA HIS A 308 -3.80 22.90 -2.60
C HIS A 308 -2.99 21.63 -2.89
N PHE A 309 -1.90 21.39 -2.16
CA PHE A 309 -1.06 20.21 -2.36
C PHE A 309 -1.79 18.91 -2.03
N MET A 310 -2.64 18.92 -1.00
CA MET A 310 -3.50 17.77 -0.71
C MET A 310 -4.49 17.50 -1.85
N ALA A 311 -5.16 18.54 -2.35
CA ALA A 311 -6.09 18.44 -3.47
C ALA A 311 -5.37 17.99 -4.77
N LEU A 312 -4.16 18.49 -5.01
CA LEU A 312 -3.34 18.11 -6.16
C LEU A 312 -2.90 16.65 -6.08
N GLY A 313 -2.48 16.19 -4.90
CA GLY A 313 -2.17 14.77 -4.67
C GLY A 313 -3.39 13.87 -4.88
N ALA A 314 -4.56 14.29 -4.41
CA ALA A 314 -5.82 13.58 -4.69
C ALA A 314 -6.11 13.54 -6.20
N ALA A 315 -6.03 14.68 -6.89
CA ALA A 315 -6.30 14.79 -8.32
C ALA A 315 -5.38 13.86 -9.13
N LEU A 316 -4.08 13.82 -8.82
CA LEU A 316 -3.12 12.95 -9.50
C LEU A 316 -3.45 11.46 -9.31
N LEU A 317 -3.82 11.06 -8.09
CA LEU A 317 -4.18 9.67 -7.79
C LEU A 317 -5.51 9.27 -8.46
N LEU A 318 -6.53 10.14 -8.39
CA LEU A 318 -7.83 9.91 -9.01
C LEU A 318 -7.75 9.92 -10.54
N ALA A 319 -6.87 10.74 -11.13
CA ALA A 319 -6.65 10.76 -12.57
C ALA A 319 -6.05 9.44 -13.07
N TRP A 320 -5.27 8.73 -12.24
CA TRP A 320 -4.73 7.43 -12.61
C TRP A 320 -5.81 6.32 -12.58
N THR A 321 -6.56 6.27 -11.48
CA THR A 321 -7.65 5.32 -11.28
C THR A 321 -8.75 5.99 -10.45
N PRO A 322 -9.87 6.44 -11.06
CA PRO A 322 -10.93 7.15 -10.33
C PRO A 322 -11.53 6.34 -9.18
N ALA A 323 -11.49 5.01 -9.28
CA ALA A 323 -12.00 4.10 -8.27
C ALA A 323 -11.15 4.06 -6.97
N THR A 324 -9.98 4.71 -6.93
CA THR A 324 -9.15 4.77 -5.70
C THR A 324 -9.87 5.44 -4.52
N VAL A 325 -10.90 6.24 -4.78
CA VAL A 325 -11.72 6.89 -3.75
C VAL A 325 -12.39 5.89 -2.80
N PHE A 326 -12.69 4.69 -3.29
CA PHE A 326 -13.32 3.61 -2.50
C PHE A 326 -12.28 2.72 -1.82
N GLU A 327 -10.98 2.94 -2.05
CA GLU A 327 -9.95 2.17 -1.35
C GLU A 327 -9.82 2.65 0.10
N PRO A 328 -9.89 1.74 1.09
CA PRO A 328 -9.73 2.10 2.51
C PRO A 328 -8.41 2.83 2.76
N GLY A 329 -7.34 2.43 2.07
CA GLY A 329 -6.02 3.06 2.23
C GLY A 329 -5.97 4.51 1.76
N PHE A 330 -6.74 4.88 0.73
CA PHE A 330 -6.86 6.28 0.29
C PHE A 330 -7.65 7.07 1.33
N GLN A 331 -8.81 6.58 1.74
CA GLN A 331 -9.69 7.23 2.73
C GLN A 331 -8.95 7.49 4.05
N LEU A 332 -8.28 6.48 4.60
CA LEU A 332 -7.53 6.59 5.85
C LEU A 332 -6.36 7.59 5.72
N SER A 333 -5.62 7.55 4.62
CA SER A 333 -4.46 8.44 4.41
C SER A 333 -4.89 9.91 4.28
N PHE A 334 -5.90 10.20 3.47
CA PHE A 334 -6.38 11.56 3.27
C PHE A 334 -7.13 12.09 4.49
N ALA A 335 -7.90 11.25 5.18
CA ALA A 335 -8.54 11.61 6.44
C ALA A 335 -7.51 11.94 7.53
N ALA A 336 -6.44 11.15 7.65
CA ALA A 336 -5.36 11.42 8.60
C ALA A 336 -4.66 12.75 8.31
N VAL A 337 -4.32 13.03 7.05
CA VAL A 337 -3.68 14.31 6.67
C VAL A 337 -4.62 15.50 6.93
N ALA A 338 -5.90 15.38 6.57
CA ALA A 338 -6.90 16.41 6.86
C ALA A 338 -7.06 16.65 8.37
N ALA A 339 -7.06 15.58 9.17
CA ALA A 339 -7.12 15.65 10.63
C ALA A 339 -5.88 16.34 11.22
N ILE A 340 -4.68 16.04 10.69
CA ILE A 340 -3.46 16.74 11.07
C ILE A 340 -3.59 18.25 10.80
N PHE A 341 -4.17 18.65 9.67
CA PHE A 341 -4.30 20.08 9.35
C PHE A 341 -5.35 20.82 10.17
N LEU A 342 -6.43 20.14 10.59
CA LEU A 342 -7.59 20.74 11.26
C LEU A 342 -7.57 20.59 12.80
N LEU A 343 -7.16 19.43 13.31
CA LEU A 343 -7.28 19.07 14.73
C LEU A 343 -5.98 19.31 15.50
N VAL A 344 -4.81 19.01 14.92
CA VAL A 344 -3.51 19.13 15.63
C VAL A 344 -3.25 20.55 16.16
N PRO A 345 -3.45 21.64 15.38
CA PRO A 345 -3.24 22.99 15.92
C PRO A 345 -4.16 23.32 17.11
N ARG A 346 -5.39 22.80 17.10
CA ARG A 346 -6.35 22.98 18.21
C ARG A 346 -5.96 22.18 19.44
N LEU A 347 -5.55 20.92 19.24
CA LEU A 347 -5.10 20.05 20.32
C LEU A 347 -3.84 20.57 20.99
N ILE A 348 -2.86 21.05 20.21
CA ILE A 348 -1.64 21.66 20.77
C ILE A 348 -2.00 22.85 21.66
N GLY A 349 -2.90 23.74 21.21
CA GLY A 349 -3.36 24.88 22.02
C GLY A 349 -4.07 24.47 23.32
N VAL A 350 -4.79 23.35 23.35
CA VAL A 350 -5.39 22.80 24.58
C VAL A 350 -4.31 22.20 25.49
N LEU A 351 -3.32 21.50 24.92
CA LEU A 351 -2.23 20.86 25.67
C LEU A 351 -1.17 21.84 26.17
N GLU A 352 -1.16 23.09 25.70
CA GLU A 352 -0.27 24.15 26.21
C GLU A 352 -0.49 24.45 27.70
N GLY A 353 -1.65 24.12 28.26
CA GLY A 353 -1.93 24.23 29.70
C GLY A 353 -1.29 23.16 30.59
N TYR A 354 -0.59 22.16 30.03
CA TYR A 354 0.00 21.05 30.78
C TYR A 354 1.54 21.04 30.71
N PRO A 355 2.25 20.54 31.76
CA PRO A 355 3.70 20.55 31.85
C PRO A 355 4.37 19.44 31.03
N PHE A 356 4.03 19.31 29.75
CA PHE A 356 4.65 18.35 28.84
C PHE A 356 5.68 19.03 27.92
N PRO A 357 6.80 18.36 27.60
CA PRO A 357 7.74 18.86 26.59
C PRO A 357 7.08 18.93 25.21
N ARG A 358 7.51 19.88 24.38
CA ARG A 358 6.87 20.19 23.09
C ARG A 358 6.74 18.98 22.17
N TRP A 359 7.78 18.16 22.07
CA TRP A 359 7.78 16.95 21.22
C TRP A 359 6.71 15.94 21.66
N LEU A 360 6.46 15.80 22.96
CA LEU A 360 5.44 14.89 23.49
C LEU A 360 4.03 15.42 23.23
N ARG A 361 3.82 16.74 23.36
CA ARG A 361 2.54 17.39 23.00
C ARG A 361 2.21 17.20 21.53
N GLU A 362 3.19 17.41 20.65
CA GLU A 362 3.02 17.21 19.21
C GLU A 362 2.70 15.74 18.89
N ALA A 363 3.44 14.79 19.47
CA ALA A 363 3.20 13.36 19.27
C ALA A 363 1.82 12.90 19.77
N LEU A 364 1.39 13.38 20.94
CA LEU A 364 0.06 13.10 21.50
C LEU A 364 -1.05 13.71 20.64
N ALA A 365 -0.91 14.98 20.25
CA ALA A 365 -1.89 15.67 19.41
C ALA A 365 -2.07 14.97 18.06
N ILE A 366 -0.97 14.55 17.41
CA ILE A 366 -1.02 13.81 16.15
C ILE A 366 -1.71 12.46 16.34
N SER A 367 -1.35 11.71 17.39
CA SER A 367 -1.91 10.39 17.66
C SER A 367 -3.42 10.45 17.92
N ILE A 368 -3.86 11.41 18.74
CA ILE A 368 -5.29 11.63 19.03
C ILE A 368 -6.05 12.08 17.78
N ALA A 369 -5.53 13.06 17.04
CA ALA A 369 -6.17 13.56 15.83
C ALA A 369 -6.34 12.46 14.77
N CYS A 370 -5.29 11.67 14.52
CA CYS A 370 -5.34 10.57 13.56
C CYS A 370 -6.26 9.45 14.05
N GLY A 371 -6.19 9.08 15.32
CA GLY A 371 -7.05 8.04 15.92
C GLY A 371 -8.53 8.37 15.77
N VAL A 372 -8.93 9.59 16.18
CA VAL A 372 -10.32 10.04 16.08
C VAL A 372 -10.82 10.09 14.63
N ALA A 373 -9.98 10.53 13.69
CA ALA A 373 -10.37 10.64 12.29
C ALA A 373 -10.45 9.29 11.56
N THR A 374 -9.57 8.34 11.91
CA THR A 374 -9.50 7.03 11.26
C THR A 374 -10.39 5.97 11.89
N ALA A 375 -10.75 6.10 13.18
CA ALA A 375 -11.56 5.12 13.89
C ALA A 375 -12.95 4.86 13.23
N PRO A 376 -13.73 5.86 12.80
CA PRO A 376 -15.01 5.61 12.13
C PRO A 376 -14.84 4.86 10.81
N ILE A 377 -13.79 5.18 10.05
CA ILE A 377 -13.49 4.56 8.76
C ILE A 377 -13.08 3.10 8.96
N LEU A 378 -12.23 2.82 9.95
CA LEU A 378 -11.82 1.46 10.30
C LEU A 378 -13.01 0.62 10.75
N TRP A 379 -13.91 1.20 11.54
CA TRP A 379 -15.10 0.51 12.02
C TRP A 379 -16.05 0.14 10.87
N LEU A 380 -16.33 1.07 9.96
CA LEU A 380 -17.20 0.84 8.81
C LEU A 380 -16.61 -0.15 7.79
N GLN A 381 -15.27 -0.16 7.61
CA GLN A 381 -14.60 -0.98 6.60
C GLN A 381 -14.24 -2.39 7.07
N PHE A 382 -13.82 -2.54 8.33
CA PHE A 382 -13.27 -3.81 8.82
C PHE A 382 -14.12 -4.46 9.90
N GLY A 383 -15.15 -3.78 10.43
CA GLY A 383 -16.01 -4.32 11.50
C GLY A 383 -15.26 -4.63 12.81
N SER A 384 -13.97 -4.34 12.89
CA SER A 384 -13.10 -4.58 14.04
C SER A 384 -12.38 -3.28 14.39
N VAL A 385 -12.57 -2.80 15.62
CA VAL A 385 -11.72 -1.76 16.21
C VAL A 385 -10.64 -2.47 17.01
N PRO A 386 -9.35 -2.42 16.61
CA PRO A 386 -8.28 -2.75 17.53
C PRO A 386 -8.39 -1.78 18.71
N PRO A 387 -8.62 -2.25 19.96
CA PRO A 387 -8.76 -1.40 21.13
C PRO A 387 -7.51 -0.53 21.38
N ASP A 388 -6.39 -0.88 20.74
CA ASP A 388 -5.09 -0.22 20.79
C ASP A 388 -5.07 1.17 20.13
N SER A 389 -6.04 1.46 19.26
CA SER A 389 -6.14 2.75 18.53
C SER A 389 -6.69 3.91 19.37
N MET A 390 -7.27 3.62 20.53
CA MET A 390 -7.95 4.62 21.37
C MET A 390 -7.12 5.10 22.56
N PHE A 391 -5.97 4.47 22.86
CA PHE A 391 -5.08 4.88 23.95
C PHE A 391 -3.63 5.05 23.48
N PRO A 392 -3.06 6.27 23.50
CA PRO A 392 -1.65 6.44 23.20
C PRO A 392 -0.80 5.82 24.33
N ALA A 393 0.16 5.00 23.93
CA ALA A 393 1.34 4.58 24.71
C ALA A 393 1.09 4.07 26.14
N ARG A 394 0.95 2.75 26.30
CA ARG A 394 1.13 2.10 27.60
C ARG A 394 2.63 2.08 27.97
N LEU A 395 3.12 3.21 28.50
CA LEU A 395 4.33 3.25 29.33
C LEU A 395 4.00 2.56 30.67
N SER A 396 4.05 1.23 30.71
CA SER A 396 4.21 0.53 31.98
C SER A 396 5.02 -0.73 31.78
N GLY A 397 6.33 -0.61 32.01
CA GLY A 397 7.11 -1.75 32.48
C GLY A 397 6.47 -2.26 33.76
N THR A 398 5.78 -3.39 33.70
CA THR A 398 5.41 -4.12 34.91
C THR A 398 5.32 -5.59 34.58
N ARG A 399 6.28 -6.33 35.13
CA ARG A 399 6.22 -7.78 35.33
C ARG A 399 4.80 -8.20 35.72
N ARG A 400 4.22 -9.14 34.99
CA ARG A 400 3.28 -10.11 35.58
C ARG A 400 3.60 -11.48 35.01
N GLY A 401 4.36 -12.23 35.80
CA GLY A 401 4.25 -13.67 35.82
C GLY A 401 3.03 -14.10 36.63
N PHE A 402 2.59 -15.32 36.35
CA PHE A 402 1.73 -16.20 37.14
C PHE A 402 0.22 -15.92 37.27
N GLY A 403 -0.55 -16.99 37.01
CA GLY A 403 -1.72 -17.33 37.82
C GLY A 403 -3.07 -17.49 37.11
N THR A 404 -3.28 -18.66 36.49
CA THR A 404 -4.52 -19.48 36.55
C THR A 404 -5.90 -18.84 36.82
N SER A 405 -6.82 -18.98 35.87
CA SER A 405 -8.17 -19.58 35.99
C SER A 405 -8.99 -19.18 34.75
N MET A 406 -9.29 -20.10 33.84
CA MET A 406 -10.47 -20.98 33.87
C MET A 406 -11.79 -20.23 33.67
N THR A 407 -12.19 -20.08 32.41
CA THR A 407 -13.60 -20.15 32.00
C THR A 407 -13.66 -20.68 30.56
N ARG A 408 -13.75 -22.02 30.49
CA ARG A 408 -14.40 -22.77 29.40
C ARG A 408 -15.85 -22.29 29.30
N SER A 409 -16.50 -22.15 28.15
CA SER A 409 -16.94 -23.20 27.21
C SER A 409 -18.00 -22.57 26.27
N PRO A 410 -18.61 -23.27 25.28
CA PRO A 410 -18.08 -24.34 24.43
C PRO A 410 -18.54 -24.21 22.96
N VAL A 411 -17.77 -24.75 22.01
CA VAL A 411 -18.37 -25.48 20.86
C VAL A 411 -17.55 -26.74 20.64
N VAL A 412 -18.12 -27.85 21.10
CA VAL A 412 -17.67 -29.22 20.84
C VAL A 412 -18.47 -29.72 19.65
N CYS A 413 -17.80 -30.19 18.61
CA CYS A 413 -18.38 -31.16 17.68
C CYS A 413 -17.53 -32.43 17.78
N SER A 414 -18.13 -33.47 18.35
CA SER A 414 -17.56 -34.79 18.57
C SER A 414 -17.87 -35.65 17.35
N TYR A 415 -16.85 -36.29 16.78
CA TYR A 415 -17.01 -37.54 16.05
C TYR A 415 -16.05 -38.55 16.66
N ARG A 416 -16.62 -39.58 17.29
CA ARG A 416 -15.92 -40.67 17.97
C ARG A 416 -16.27 -41.96 17.25
N SER A 417 -15.27 -42.66 16.72
CA SER A 417 -15.35 -44.10 16.47
C SER A 417 -14.02 -44.78 16.87
N MET A 418 -14.19 -45.73 17.80
CA MET A 418 -13.46 -47.00 17.96
C MET A 418 -11.93 -47.05 18.23
N THR A 419 -11.61 -47.29 19.51
CA THR A 419 -10.77 -48.37 20.09
C THR A 419 -10.21 -49.42 19.10
N SER A 420 -9.03 -50.03 19.24
CA SER A 420 -7.99 -50.16 20.28
C SER A 420 -6.80 -50.94 19.66
N GLY A 421 -5.58 -50.89 20.24
CA GLY A 421 -4.61 -51.99 20.06
C GLY A 421 -3.12 -51.66 19.88
N ARG A 422 -2.39 -51.59 21.01
CA ARG A 422 -1.04 -52.14 21.30
C ARG A 422 0.24 -51.73 20.52
N SER A 423 1.34 -51.82 21.31
CA SER A 423 2.79 -51.88 21.02
C SER A 423 3.49 -50.52 20.81
N VAL A 424 4.22 -50.00 21.82
CA VAL A 424 5.61 -50.31 22.25
C VAL A 424 6.63 -50.02 21.14
N GLY A 425 7.43 -48.96 21.34
CA GLY A 425 8.54 -48.57 20.46
C GLY A 425 9.41 -47.51 21.12
N THR A 426 10.39 -47.97 21.89
CA THR A 426 11.47 -47.25 22.58
C THR A 426 12.36 -46.46 21.61
N ILE A 427 12.52 -45.12 21.74
CA ILE A 427 13.69 -44.39 21.18
C ILE A 427 14.10 -43.21 22.09
N THR A 428 15.18 -43.44 22.84
CA THR A 428 16.27 -42.55 23.30
C THR A 428 16.00 -41.07 23.64
N ARG A 429 16.26 -40.72 24.91
CA ARG A 429 16.66 -39.37 25.36
C ARG A 429 18.03 -39.00 24.76
N SER A 430 18.14 -37.79 24.20
CA SER A 430 19.41 -37.08 24.00
C SER A 430 19.27 -35.64 24.54
N PRO A 431 20.29 -35.07 25.21
CA PRO A 431 20.16 -33.86 26.01
C PRO A 431 20.47 -32.60 25.17
N GLY A 432 19.49 -31.72 25.01
CA GLY A 432 19.65 -30.51 24.21
C GLY A 432 18.77 -29.34 24.62
N MET A 433 18.31 -29.30 25.88
CA MET A 433 17.36 -28.28 26.34
C MET A 433 17.89 -27.56 27.58
N GLN A 434 19.06 -26.92 27.46
CA GLN A 434 19.51 -25.98 28.50
C GLN A 434 20.50 -24.89 28.03
N ARG A 435 20.95 -24.86 26.76
CA ARG A 435 21.90 -23.84 26.25
C ARG A 435 21.30 -22.67 25.46
N SER A 436 19.98 -22.63 25.21
CA SER A 436 19.37 -21.55 24.40
C SER A 436 19.03 -20.28 25.19
N ARG A 437 18.93 -20.35 26.52
CA ARG A 437 18.55 -19.18 27.34
C ARG A 437 19.71 -18.25 27.71
N SER A 438 20.97 -18.67 27.56
CA SER A 438 22.12 -17.81 27.84
C SER A 438 22.44 -16.86 26.67
N ALA A 439 22.24 -17.28 25.42
CA ALA A 439 22.62 -16.49 24.24
C ALA A 439 21.79 -15.19 24.05
N VAL A 440 20.53 -15.16 24.50
CA VAL A 440 19.66 -13.98 24.35
C VAL A 440 19.99 -12.91 25.40
N MET A 441 20.49 -13.29 26.58
CA MET A 441 20.84 -12.34 27.64
C MET A 441 22.27 -11.80 27.48
N GLU A 442 23.17 -12.59 26.90
CA GLU A 442 24.56 -12.20 26.61
C GLU A 442 24.63 -11.15 25.47
N VAL A 443 23.78 -11.27 24.44
CA VAL A 443 23.66 -10.26 23.36
C VAL A 443 23.04 -8.95 23.86
N ALA A 444 22.15 -8.99 24.86
CA ALA A 444 21.56 -7.79 25.43
C ALA A 444 22.51 -7.02 26.36
N LEU A 445 23.46 -7.71 27.01
CA LEU A 445 24.44 -7.09 27.92
C LEU A 445 25.68 -6.54 27.18
N GLU A 446 26.07 -7.14 26.05
CA GLU A 446 27.23 -6.68 25.26
C GLU A 446 26.92 -5.38 24.48
N VAL A 447 25.67 -5.18 24.05
CA VAL A 447 25.20 -3.94 23.40
C VAL A 447 25.08 -2.77 24.40
N ALA A 448 24.97 -3.05 25.70
CA ALA A 448 24.92 -2.03 26.74
C ALA A 448 26.32 -1.58 27.24
N ARG A 449 27.39 -2.35 26.95
CA ARG A 449 28.77 -2.05 27.38
C ARG A 449 29.65 -1.36 26.33
N SER A 450 29.14 -1.11 25.12
CA SER A 450 29.87 -0.43 24.04
C SER A 450 29.46 1.04 23.83
N ARG A 451 29.05 1.73 24.89
CA ARG A 451 29.00 3.20 24.94
C ARG A 451 29.90 3.74 26.03
#